data_AF-A0A1F6FPW9-F1
#
_entry.id   AF-A0A1F6FPW9-F1
#
_cell.length_a   1.000
_cell.length_b   1.000
_cell.length_c   1.000
_cell.angle_alpha   90.00
_cell.angle_beta   90.00
_cell.angle_gamma   90.00
#
_symmetry.space_group_name_H-M   'P 1'
#
loop_
_entity.id
_entity.type
_entity.pdbx_description
1 polymer ?
#
loop_
_entity_poly.entity_id
_entity_poly.type
_entity_poly.pdbx_seq_one_letter_code
_entity_poly.pdbx_strand_id
1 'polypeptide(L)'
;MEQEKKPFYKKRWVIVLAVFFGIGLIGSMFDTSSRQSPSPVVEAQQPQTAETPETPALSFDVPALVGKDVDEIKTILGNPDRGTDPTKAQLELGTTEWSKEYERNGIILSITYEISTGKVIDLFIAKHSESISDILAVGNLSRSDSRYSVELVKAINAKGYTGAIVKAK
;
A
#
# COMPACT_ATOMS: atom_id res chain seq x y z
N MET A 1 36.54 9.09 -18.97
CA MET A 1 35.22 8.50 -19.29
C MET A 1 34.33 8.72 -18.09
N GLU A 2 33.63 9.85 -18.08
CA GLU A 2 32.77 10.26 -16.97
C GLU A 2 31.40 9.63 -17.20
N GLN A 3 30.98 8.71 -16.33
CA GLN A 3 29.63 8.15 -16.41
C GLN A 3 28.66 9.10 -15.72
N GLU A 4 27.83 9.77 -16.52
CA GLU A 4 26.63 10.44 -16.04
C GLU A 4 25.74 9.41 -15.32
N LYS A 5 25.72 9.45 -13.99
CA LYS A 5 24.71 8.76 -13.19
C LYS A 5 23.37 9.43 -13.45
N LYS A 6 22.58 8.86 -14.37
CA LYS A 6 21.18 9.24 -14.56
C LYS A 6 20.49 9.23 -13.20
N PRO A 7 19.88 10.35 -12.78
CA PRO A 7 19.35 10.43 -11.44
C PRO A 7 18.09 9.55 -11.30
N PHE A 8 18.04 8.84 -10.18
CA PHE A 8 17.07 7.78 -9.88
C PHE A 8 15.60 8.22 -9.95
N TYR A 9 15.32 9.52 -9.86
CA TYR A 9 13.98 10.11 -9.88
C TYR A 9 13.27 10.06 -11.24
N LYS A 10 13.95 9.69 -12.33
CA LYS A 10 13.30 9.54 -13.66
C LYS A 10 12.62 8.20 -13.88
N LYS A 11 12.64 7.28 -12.91
CA LYS A 11 11.84 6.06 -13.00
C LYS A 11 10.39 6.40 -12.66
N ARG A 12 9.46 6.12 -13.57
CA ARG A 12 8.03 6.51 -13.51
C ARG A 12 7.32 6.20 -12.18
N TRP A 13 7.81 5.24 -11.40
CA TRP A 13 7.28 4.89 -10.07
C TRP A 13 7.67 5.84 -8.92
N VAL A 14 8.70 6.68 -9.07
CA VAL A 14 9.15 7.61 -8.00
C VAL A 14 8.18 8.79 -7.81
N ILE A 15 7.44 9.18 -8.85
CA ILE A 15 6.44 10.25 -8.77
C ILE A 15 5.22 9.81 -7.96
N VAL A 16 4.83 8.52 -8.04
CA VAL A 16 3.72 7.95 -7.26
C VAL A 16 4.04 7.98 -5.76
N LEU A 17 5.29 7.75 -5.35
CA LEU A 17 5.75 7.81 -3.96
C LEU A 17 5.75 9.24 -3.36
N ALA A 18 5.95 10.28 -4.17
CA ALA A 18 6.00 11.66 -3.69
C ALA A 18 4.62 12.20 -3.24
N VAL A 19 3.52 11.61 -3.72
CA VAL A 19 2.16 11.96 -3.30
C VAL A 19 1.81 11.38 -1.91
N PHE A 20 2.50 10.33 -1.46
CA PHE A 20 2.28 9.70 -0.15
C PHE A 20 2.84 10.48 1.06
N PHE A 21 3.68 11.50 0.87
CA PHE A 21 4.32 12.24 1.99
C PHE A 21 3.87 13.71 2.11
N GLY A 22 2.97 14.21 1.26
CA GLY A 22 2.66 15.63 1.13
C GLY A 22 1.54 16.22 1.99
N ILE A 23 0.84 15.44 2.84
CA ILE A 23 -0.34 15.93 3.60
C ILE A 23 -0.22 15.51 5.08
N GLY A 24 0.76 16.07 5.80
CA GLY A 24 0.99 15.72 7.20
C GLY A 24 1.58 16.82 8.08
N LEU A 25 1.32 18.11 7.77
CA LEU A 25 1.74 19.23 8.63
C LEU A 25 0.65 20.31 8.75
N ILE A 26 -0.53 19.94 9.27
CA ILE A 26 -1.48 20.94 9.82
C ILE A 26 -2.15 20.37 11.07
N GLY A 27 -1.84 20.98 12.22
CA GLY A 27 -2.75 21.15 13.35
C GLY A 27 -2.82 20.02 14.38
N SER A 28 -2.23 20.24 15.55
CA SER A 28 -2.94 20.29 16.85
C SER A 28 -1.94 20.35 18.00
N MET A 29 -1.57 21.57 18.40
CA MET A 29 -1.12 21.86 19.76
C MET A 29 -2.22 22.69 20.41
N PHE A 30 -2.97 22.10 21.33
CA PHE A 30 -3.84 22.83 22.24
C PHE A 30 -3.65 22.32 23.67
N ASP A 31 -3.50 23.31 24.54
CA ASP A 31 -3.22 23.40 25.98
C ASP A 31 -3.54 22.25 26.95
N THR A 32 -2.54 21.95 27.77
CA THR A 32 -2.41 22.33 29.21
C THR A 32 -3.68 22.30 30.11
N SER A 33 -3.70 21.38 31.09
CA SER A 33 -3.77 21.68 32.54
C SER A 33 -4.26 20.51 33.42
N SER A 34 -3.36 20.09 34.33
CA SER A 34 -3.57 19.99 35.79
C SER A 34 -4.32 18.81 36.47
N ARG A 35 -3.55 18.19 37.40
CA ARG A 35 -3.90 17.67 38.76
C ARG A 35 -4.35 16.20 38.97
N GLN A 36 -3.36 15.38 39.35
CA GLN A 36 -3.12 14.85 40.71
C GLN A 36 -4.27 14.17 41.49
N SER A 37 -4.24 12.84 41.63
CA SER A 37 -3.84 12.14 42.89
C SER A 37 -3.98 10.60 42.81
N PRO A 38 -3.16 9.83 43.55
CA PRO A 38 -3.02 8.37 43.40
C PRO A 38 -3.73 7.56 44.51
N SER A 39 -4.20 6.34 44.17
CA SER A 39 -4.33 5.12 45.03
C SER A 39 -5.20 4.07 44.32
N PRO A 40 -5.11 2.76 44.65
CA PRO A 40 -3.98 1.92 45.03
C PRO A 40 -3.77 0.76 44.04
N VAL A 41 -2.60 0.12 44.14
CA VAL A 41 -2.19 -1.07 43.37
C VAL A 41 -3.06 -2.27 43.75
N VAL A 42 -3.83 -2.79 42.78
CA VAL A 42 -4.28 -4.19 42.77
C VAL A 42 -3.53 -4.86 41.64
N GLU A 43 -2.52 -5.63 42.03
CA GLU A 43 -1.74 -6.48 41.15
C GLU A 43 -2.61 -7.67 40.73
N ALA A 44 -3.43 -7.45 39.71
CA ALA A 44 -4.07 -8.52 38.95
C ALA A 44 -3.05 -9.02 37.93
N GLN A 45 -2.49 -10.19 38.20
CA GLN A 45 -1.68 -10.95 37.24
C GLN A 45 -2.47 -11.07 35.93
N GLN A 46 -2.06 -10.31 34.91
CA GLN A 46 -2.52 -10.51 33.56
C GLN A 46 -2.01 -11.88 33.11
N PRO A 47 -2.87 -12.77 32.58
CA PRO A 47 -2.39 -13.92 31.86
C PRO A 47 -1.54 -13.41 30.70
N GLN A 48 -0.26 -13.80 30.67
CA GLN A 48 0.61 -13.65 29.52
C GLN A 48 -0.05 -14.41 28.37
N THR A 49 -0.77 -13.67 27.52
CA THR A 49 -1.22 -14.16 26.24
C THR A 49 0.03 -14.55 25.46
N ALA A 50 0.26 -15.86 25.34
CA ALA A 50 1.22 -16.38 24.41
C ALA A 50 0.88 -15.83 23.02
N GLU A 51 1.76 -14.98 22.49
CA GLU A 51 1.69 -14.52 21.11
C GLU A 51 1.80 -15.75 20.22
N THR A 52 0.65 -16.26 19.82
CA THR A 52 0.55 -17.24 18.75
C THR A 52 1.13 -16.57 17.51
N PRO A 53 2.08 -17.18 16.79
CA PRO A 53 2.59 -16.60 15.56
C PRO A 53 1.42 -16.37 14.62
N GLU A 54 1.05 -15.11 14.43
CA GLU A 54 -0.02 -14.71 13.51
C GLU A 54 0.43 -15.14 12.12
N THR A 55 -0.11 -16.27 11.66
CA THR A 55 -0.03 -16.61 10.25
C THR A 55 -0.63 -15.43 9.50
N PRO A 56 0.09 -14.80 8.54
CA PRO A 56 -0.40 -13.60 7.89
C PRO A 56 -1.75 -13.92 7.25
N ALA A 57 -2.81 -13.36 7.84
CA ALA A 57 -4.15 -13.57 7.34
C ALA A 57 -4.23 -13.04 5.91
N LEU A 58 -4.88 -13.81 5.03
CA LEU A 58 -5.14 -13.38 3.67
C LEU A 58 -5.96 -12.08 3.70
N SER A 59 -5.44 -11.01 3.09
CA SER A 59 -6.14 -9.71 3.03
C SER A 59 -6.82 -9.49 1.67
N PHE A 60 -6.15 -9.85 0.58
CA PHE A 60 -6.64 -9.66 -0.78
C PHE A 60 -6.38 -10.90 -1.64
N ASP A 61 -7.37 -11.31 -2.42
CA ASP A 61 -7.18 -12.31 -3.48
C ASP A 61 -6.77 -11.60 -4.79
N VAL A 62 -5.51 -11.16 -4.85
CA VAL A 62 -4.99 -10.39 -6.00
C VAL A 62 -5.10 -11.14 -7.34
N PRO A 63 -4.88 -12.47 -7.42
CA PRO A 63 -5.08 -13.19 -8.68
C PRO A 63 -6.48 -13.06 -9.29
N ALA A 64 -7.53 -12.82 -8.49
CA ALA A 64 -8.88 -12.58 -8.99
C ALA A 64 -9.07 -11.17 -9.60
N LEU A 65 -8.14 -10.24 -9.34
CA LEU A 65 -8.16 -8.86 -9.81
C LEU A 65 -7.32 -8.64 -11.06
N VAL A 66 -6.37 -9.55 -11.33
CA VAL A 66 -5.46 -9.44 -12.48
C VAL A 66 -6.24 -9.45 -13.79
N GLY A 67 -5.97 -8.46 -14.63
CA GLY A 67 -6.58 -8.31 -15.97
C GLY A 67 -7.93 -7.60 -15.97
N LYS A 68 -8.46 -7.23 -14.81
CA LYS A 68 -9.71 -6.47 -14.68
C LYS A 68 -9.47 -4.97 -14.85
N ASP A 69 -10.51 -4.26 -15.26
CA ASP A 69 -10.53 -2.80 -15.18
C ASP A 69 -10.89 -2.29 -13.78
N VAL A 70 -10.72 -0.99 -13.56
CA VAL A 70 -10.93 -0.36 -12.25
C VAL A 70 -12.38 -0.46 -11.76
N ASP A 71 -13.37 -0.46 -12.66
CA ASP A 71 -14.80 -0.53 -12.30
C ASP A 71 -15.22 -1.96 -11.97
N GLU A 72 -14.69 -2.95 -12.68
CA GLU A 72 -14.82 -4.36 -12.32
C GLU A 72 -14.20 -4.64 -10.94
N ILE A 73 -13.02 -4.10 -10.66
CA ILE A 73 -12.39 -4.26 -9.35
C ILE A 73 -13.22 -3.58 -8.26
N LYS A 74 -13.75 -2.38 -8.52
CA LYS A 74 -14.68 -1.71 -7.60
C LYS A 74 -15.92 -2.56 -7.31
N THR A 75 -16.42 -3.28 -8.31
CA THR A 75 -17.56 -4.20 -8.13
C THR A 75 -17.20 -5.37 -7.21
N ILE A 76 -15.96 -5.85 -7.24
CA ILE A 76 -15.48 -6.98 -6.43
C ILE A 76 -15.09 -6.54 -5.01
N LEU A 77 -14.41 -5.40 -4.88
CA LEU A 77 -13.81 -4.95 -3.62
C LEU A 77 -14.69 -3.96 -2.85
N GLY A 78 -15.64 -3.31 -3.52
CA GLY A 78 -16.45 -2.22 -3.00
C GLY A 78 -15.87 -0.86 -3.37
N ASN A 79 -16.26 0.18 -2.62
CA ASN A 79 -15.66 1.50 -2.80
C ASN A 79 -14.22 1.53 -2.26
N PRO A 80 -13.31 2.28 -2.90
CA PRO A 80 -11.96 2.47 -2.37
C PRO A 80 -11.99 3.31 -1.09
N ASP A 81 -11.06 3.02 -0.18
CA ASP A 81 -10.87 3.77 1.06
C ASP A 81 -10.18 5.11 0.81
N ARG A 82 -9.29 5.19 -0.20
CA ARG A 82 -8.56 6.41 -0.58
C ARG A 82 -8.36 6.51 -2.09
N GLY A 83 -7.98 7.72 -2.52
CA GLY A 83 -7.83 8.06 -3.93
C GLY A 83 -9.13 8.61 -4.50
N THR A 84 -9.31 9.94 -4.46
CA THR A 84 -10.42 10.63 -5.13
C THR A 84 -10.33 10.43 -6.64
N ASP A 85 -11.35 10.81 -7.42
CA ASP A 85 -11.19 10.85 -8.88
C ASP A 85 -10.28 12.04 -9.29
N PRO A 86 -9.57 11.94 -10.43
CA PRO A 86 -8.79 13.05 -10.96
C PRO A 86 -9.69 14.24 -11.28
N THR A 87 -9.25 15.43 -10.93
CA THR A 87 -9.95 16.68 -11.24
C THR A 87 -9.79 17.05 -12.72
N LYS A 88 -10.72 17.85 -13.26
CA LYS A 88 -10.63 18.36 -14.64
C LYS A 88 -9.29 19.06 -14.92
N ALA A 89 -8.83 19.88 -13.98
CA ALA A 89 -7.54 20.57 -14.10
C ALA A 89 -6.36 19.59 -14.20
N GLN A 90 -6.38 18.47 -13.45
CA GLN A 90 -5.35 17.44 -13.54
C GLN A 90 -5.37 16.73 -14.90
N LEU A 91 -6.57 16.49 -15.46
CA LEU A 91 -6.71 15.92 -16.80
C LEU A 91 -6.20 16.88 -17.88
N GLU A 92 -6.50 18.17 -17.77
CA GLU A 92 -6.01 19.22 -18.68
C GLU A 92 -4.48 19.37 -18.64
N LEU A 93 -3.85 19.09 -17.50
CA LEU A 93 -2.39 19.04 -17.35
C LEU A 93 -1.75 17.77 -17.93
N GLY A 94 -2.55 16.87 -18.53
CA GLY A 94 -2.05 15.65 -19.17
C GLY A 94 -1.83 14.48 -18.22
N THR A 95 -2.51 14.46 -17.07
CA THR A 95 -2.51 13.28 -16.19
C THR A 95 -3.19 12.12 -16.92
N THR A 96 -2.48 11.01 -17.08
CA THR A 96 -2.93 9.83 -17.83
C THR A 96 -3.15 8.60 -16.96
N GLU A 97 -2.57 8.61 -15.76
CA GLU A 97 -2.60 7.50 -14.81
C GLU A 97 -3.14 8.00 -13.47
N TRP A 98 -3.87 7.15 -12.76
CA TRP A 98 -4.39 7.47 -11.43
C TRP A 98 -4.38 6.22 -10.54
N SER A 99 -4.60 6.40 -9.24
CA SER A 99 -4.61 5.29 -8.30
C SER A 99 -5.81 5.32 -7.35
N LYS A 100 -6.28 4.12 -6.98
CA LYS A 100 -7.26 3.89 -5.92
C LYS A 100 -6.63 2.97 -4.86
N GLU A 101 -7.00 3.16 -3.60
CA GLU A 101 -6.49 2.35 -2.50
C GLU A 101 -7.63 1.67 -1.75
N TYR A 102 -7.38 0.42 -1.38
CA TYR A 102 -8.24 -0.41 -0.56
C TYR A 102 -7.45 -0.89 0.65
N GLU A 103 -8.06 -0.92 1.82
CA GLU A 103 -7.44 -1.33 3.08
C GLU A 103 -8.22 -2.50 3.70
N ARG A 104 -7.53 -3.61 3.96
CA ARG A 104 -8.10 -4.79 4.63
C ARG A 104 -7.09 -5.37 5.61
N ASN A 105 -7.49 -5.50 6.88
CA ASN A 105 -6.64 -6.00 7.96
C ASN A 105 -5.30 -5.24 8.07
N GLY A 106 -5.31 -3.91 7.89
CA GLY A 106 -4.12 -3.07 7.93
C GLY A 106 -3.16 -3.24 6.74
N ILE A 107 -3.55 -4.00 5.71
CA ILE A 107 -2.82 -4.13 4.44
C ILE A 107 -3.47 -3.21 3.42
N ILE A 108 -2.65 -2.42 2.72
CA ILE A 108 -3.12 -1.53 1.64
C ILE A 108 -2.85 -2.21 0.29
N LEU A 109 -3.88 -2.23 -0.55
CA LEU A 109 -3.80 -2.56 -1.97
C LEU A 109 -4.01 -1.26 -2.76
N SER A 110 -2.96 -0.79 -3.44
CA SER A 110 -3.04 0.32 -4.39
C SER A 110 -3.21 -0.23 -5.80
N ILE A 111 -4.13 0.33 -6.57
CA ILE A 111 -4.43 -0.05 -7.94
C ILE A 111 -4.15 1.14 -8.82
N THR A 112 -3.13 1.04 -9.66
CA THR A 112 -2.77 2.05 -10.66
C THR A 112 -3.47 1.71 -11.97
N TYR A 113 -4.14 2.68 -12.59
CA TYR A 113 -4.88 2.47 -13.84
C TYR A 113 -4.73 3.64 -14.80
N GLU A 114 -4.92 3.37 -16.09
CA GLU A 114 -4.99 4.38 -17.14
C GLU A 114 -6.38 5.04 -17.13
N ILE A 115 -6.42 6.36 -17.03
CA ILE A 115 -7.68 7.12 -16.85
C ILE A 115 -8.60 6.99 -18.08
N SER A 116 -8.03 6.96 -19.29
CA SER A 116 -8.81 6.94 -20.54
C SER A 116 -9.50 5.61 -20.80
N THR A 117 -8.92 4.50 -20.36
CA THR A 117 -9.40 3.14 -20.65
C THR A 117 -9.91 2.40 -19.43
N GLY A 118 -9.63 2.89 -18.22
CA GLY A 118 -9.89 2.19 -16.96
C GLY A 118 -8.99 0.97 -16.74
N LYS A 119 -8.08 0.66 -17.67
CA LYS A 119 -7.24 -0.54 -17.61
C LYS A 119 -6.24 -0.43 -16.47
N VAL A 120 -6.20 -1.45 -15.63
CA VAL A 120 -5.23 -1.56 -14.54
C VAL A 120 -3.84 -1.79 -15.12
N ILE A 121 -2.90 -0.96 -14.70
CA ILE A 121 -1.49 -1.00 -15.06
C ILE A 121 -0.74 -1.91 -14.09
N ASP A 122 -0.98 -1.72 -12.78
CA ASP A 122 -0.41 -2.56 -11.74
C ASP A 122 -1.25 -2.55 -10.45
N LEU A 123 -1.02 -3.58 -9.64
CA LEU A 123 -1.52 -3.67 -8.27
C LEU A 123 -0.33 -3.72 -7.33
N PHE A 124 -0.28 -2.83 -6.34
CA PHE A 124 0.75 -2.80 -5.32
C PHE A 124 0.18 -3.18 -3.96
N ILE A 125 0.74 -4.23 -3.36
CA ILE A 125 0.44 -4.63 -1.98
C ILE A 125 1.47 -4.01 -1.07
N ALA A 126 1.05 -3.10 -0.19
CA ALA A 126 1.91 -2.52 0.84
C ALA A 126 1.98 -3.43 2.06
N LYS A 127 3.14 -4.06 2.27
CA LYS A 127 3.45 -4.82 3.48
C LYS A 127 4.95 -4.78 3.72
N HIS A 128 5.36 -4.14 4.80
CA HIS A 128 6.75 -4.20 5.22
C HIS A 128 7.06 -5.57 5.81
N SER A 129 8.02 -6.30 5.25
CA SER A 129 8.53 -7.55 5.81
C SER A 129 9.90 -7.91 5.24
N GLU A 130 10.73 -8.56 6.04
CA GLU A 130 11.95 -9.25 5.58
C GLU A 130 11.62 -10.59 4.89
N SER A 131 10.46 -11.17 5.23
CA SER A 131 9.97 -12.43 4.68
C SER A 131 9.15 -12.17 3.41
N ILE A 132 9.68 -12.67 2.28
CA ILE A 132 8.97 -12.61 0.99
C ILE A 132 7.64 -13.36 1.08
N SER A 133 7.62 -14.52 1.76
CA SER A 133 6.40 -15.32 1.90
C SER A 133 5.28 -14.56 2.60
N ASP A 134 5.59 -13.68 3.55
CA ASP A 134 4.54 -12.92 4.24
C ASP A 134 3.86 -11.93 3.29
N ILE A 135 4.62 -11.32 2.38
CA ILE A 135 4.12 -10.41 1.34
C ILE A 135 3.28 -11.17 0.33
N LEU A 136 3.72 -12.36 -0.07
CA LEU A 136 2.96 -13.20 -0.99
C LEU A 136 1.65 -13.70 -0.35
N ALA A 137 1.70 -14.10 0.92
CA ALA A 137 0.56 -14.67 1.64
C ALA A 137 -0.62 -13.69 1.75
N VAL A 138 -0.37 -12.43 2.13
CA VAL A 138 -1.45 -11.44 2.28
C VAL A 138 -2.19 -11.12 0.97
N GLY A 139 -1.55 -11.40 -0.18
CA GLY A 139 -2.09 -11.15 -1.51
C GLY A 139 -2.53 -12.39 -2.28
N ASN A 140 -2.49 -13.57 -1.67
CA ASN A 140 -2.67 -14.86 -2.36
C ASN A 140 -1.74 -15.00 -3.60
N LEU A 141 -0.51 -14.49 -3.52
CA LEU A 141 0.38 -14.42 -4.67
C LEU A 141 1.22 -15.68 -4.83
N SER A 142 1.40 -16.09 -6.07
CA SER A 142 2.37 -17.09 -6.48
C SER A 142 3.29 -16.52 -7.55
N ARG A 143 4.61 -16.61 -7.34
CA ARG A 143 5.60 -16.13 -8.33
C ARG A 143 5.63 -16.99 -9.59
N SER A 144 5.08 -18.20 -9.53
CA SER A 144 4.99 -19.12 -10.66
C SER A 144 3.67 -19.05 -11.41
N ASP A 145 2.73 -18.18 -11.00
CA ASP A 145 1.48 -18.01 -11.74
C ASP A 145 1.75 -17.44 -13.15
N SER A 146 1.13 -18.04 -14.15
CA SER A 146 1.31 -17.65 -15.55
C SER A 146 0.57 -16.38 -15.92
N ARG A 147 -0.44 -15.97 -15.14
CA ARG A 147 -1.31 -14.81 -15.45
C ARG A 147 -0.67 -13.46 -15.12
N TYR A 148 0.30 -13.44 -14.21
CA TYR A 148 0.92 -12.20 -13.74
C TYR A 148 2.40 -12.38 -13.39
N SER A 149 3.09 -11.27 -13.21
CA SER A 149 4.43 -11.17 -12.65
C SER A 149 4.38 -10.53 -11.26
N VAL A 150 5.35 -10.88 -10.40
CA VAL A 150 5.49 -10.32 -9.06
C VAL A 150 6.88 -9.72 -8.89
N GLU A 151 6.95 -8.41 -8.70
CA GLU A 151 8.17 -7.64 -8.44
C GLU A 151 8.18 -7.15 -7.00
N LEU A 152 9.19 -7.53 -6.22
CA LEU A 152 9.32 -7.10 -4.82
C LEU A 152 9.96 -5.72 -4.73
N VAL A 153 9.37 -4.84 -3.93
CA VAL A 153 9.88 -3.48 -3.72
C VAL A 153 10.77 -3.46 -2.48
N LYS A 154 12.08 -3.24 -2.67
CA LYS A 154 13.05 -3.19 -1.56
C LYS A 154 12.86 -1.93 -0.73
N ALA A 155 12.98 -2.06 0.59
CA ALA A 155 13.03 -0.92 1.48
C ALA A 155 14.33 -0.12 1.27
N ILE A 156 14.25 1.21 1.26
CA ILE A 156 15.41 2.10 1.00
C ILE A 156 16.26 2.25 2.26
N ASN A 157 15.62 2.40 3.43
CA ASN A 157 16.28 2.70 4.71
C ASN A 157 16.04 1.61 5.77
N ALA A 158 15.63 0.42 5.36
CA ALA A 158 15.39 -0.71 6.25
C ALA A 158 15.74 -2.02 5.54
N LYS A 159 15.82 -3.11 6.31
CA LYS A 159 15.94 -4.45 5.75
C LYS A 159 14.62 -4.88 5.11
N GLY A 160 14.70 -5.84 4.21
CA GLY A 160 13.52 -6.43 3.58
C GLY A 160 12.87 -5.57 2.51
N TYR A 161 11.55 -5.63 2.47
CA TYR A 161 10.72 -5.12 1.39
C TYR A 161 9.59 -4.25 1.95
N THR A 162 9.07 -3.34 1.14
CA THR A 162 7.89 -2.52 1.46
C THR A 162 6.61 -3.09 0.85
N GLY A 163 6.74 -4.08 -0.04
CA GLY A 163 5.61 -4.68 -0.71
C GLY A 163 5.95 -5.42 -2.00
N ALA A 164 4.92 -5.68 -2.79
CA ALA A 164 5.03 -6.32 -4.10
C ALA A 164 4.16 -5.60 -5.13
N ILE A 165 4.73 -5.36 -6.31
CA ILE A 165 4.02 -4.92 -7.51
C ILE A 165 3.62 -6.15 -8.31
N VAL A 166 2.37 -6.20 -8.74
CA VAL A 166 1.78 -7.27 -9.54
C VAL A 166 1.31 -6.69 -10.86
N LYS A 167 1.73 -7.30 -11.97
CA LYS A 167 1.36 -6.89 -13.33
C LYS A 167 0.86 -8.07 -14.13
N ALA A 168 -0.26 -7.89 -14.84
CA ALA A 168 -0.74 -8.85 -15.82
C ALA A 168 0.33 -9.13 -16.89
N LYS A 169 0.35 -10.37 -17.41
CA LYS A 169 1.24 -10.81 -18.49
C LYS A 169 0.52 -10.84 -19.83
#